data_AF-A0A418WLD8-F1
#
_entry.id   AF-A0A418WLD8-F1
#
_cell.length_a   1.000
_cell.length_b   1.000
_cell.length_c   1.000
_cell.angle_alpha   90.00
_cell.angle_beta   90.00
_cell.angle_gamma   90.00
#
_symmetry.space_group_name_H-M   'P 1'
#
loop_
_entity.id
_entity.type
_entity.pdbx_description
1 polymer ?
#
loop_
_entity_poly.entity_id
_entity_poly.type
_entity_poly.pdbx_seq_one_letter_code
_entity_poly.pdbx_strand_id
1 'polypeptide(L)' 'MPFDSMPQGKPWGEPWLPQCKSCRQPIANNEPVENLRFDNFSDHKLAELSGAYHAACAKPFMSLARALKMMSSRPF' A
#
# COMPACT_ATOMS: atom_id res chain seq x y z
N MET A 1 -15.25 43.83 9.59
CA MET A 1 -14.16 42.88 9.90
C MET A 1 -13.77 42.19 8.60
N PRO A 2 -12.53 42.34 8.07
CA PRO A 2 -12.09 41.56 6.91
C PRO A 2 -11.77 40.13 7.36
N PHE A 3 -12.36 39.15 6.69
CA PHE A 3 -12.10 37.73 6.94
C PHE A 3 -10.70 37.39 6.46
N ASP A 4 -9.85 37.04 7.41
CA ASP A 4 -8.47 36.60 7.23
C ASP A 4 -8.43 35.32 6.37
N SER A 5 -7.47 35.30 5.46
CA SER A 5 -7.24 34.29 4.42
C SER A 5 -7.13 32.88 5.02
N MET A 6 -8.14 32.04 4.78
CA MET A 6 -8.02 30.60 5.04
C MET A 6 -7.12 29.97 3.97
N PRO A 7 -6.15 29.10 4.34
CA PRO A 7 -5.31 28.41 3.37
C PRO A 7 -6.19 27.55 2.46
N GLN A 8 -6.00 27.68 1.14
CA GLN A 8 -6.71 26.93 0.10
C GLN A 8 -6.75 25.44 0.45
N GLY A 9 -7.87 25.01 1.04
CA GLY A 9 -8.22 23.62 1.22
C GLY A 9 -8.29 22.98 -0.17
N LYS A 10 -7.59 21.85 -0.31
CA LYS A 10 -7.58 21.01 -1.52
C LYS A 10 -9.00 20.85 -2.06
N PRO A 11 -9.22 20.92 -3.39
CA PRO A 11 -10.55 20.84 -3.96
C PRO A 11 -11.19 19.52 -3.56
N TRP A 12 -12.29 19.63 -2.83
CA TRP A 12 -13.13 18.52 -2.38
C TRP A 12 -13.80 17.90 -3.60
N GLY A 13 -13.20 16.85 -4.17
CA GLY A 13 -13.83 16.17 -5.32
C GLY A 13 -13.05 15.00 -5.91
N GLU A 14 -11.71 14.97 -5.77
CA GLU A 14 -10.94 13.83 -6.27
C GLU A 14 -10.89 12.71 -5.23
N PRO A 15 -11.32 11.48 -5.56
CA PRO A 15 -11.12 10.34 -4.68
C PRO A 15 -9.62 10.19 -4.41
N TRP A 16 -9.24 10.09 -3.14
CA TRP A 16 -7.86 9.81 -2.75
C TRP A 16 -7.44 8.48 -3.38
N LEU A 17 -6.68 8.55 -4.48
CA LEU A 17 -6.19 7.34 -5.14
C LEU A 17 -5.18 6.66 -4.22
N PRO A 18 -5.30 5.34 -3.98
CA PRO A 18 -4.31 4.61 -3.20
C PRO A 18 -2.95 4.71 -3.89
N GLN A 19 -1.88 4.90 -3.11
CA GLN A 19 -0.53 4.94 -3.64
C GLN A 19 0.10 3.56 -3.62
N CYS A 20 0.76 3.18 -4.71
CA CYS A 20 1.53 1.95 -4.77
C CYS A 20 2.72 2.01 -3.81
N LYS A 21 2.79 1.05 -2.90
CA LYS A 21 3.85 0.98 -1.89
C LYS A 21 5.25 0.75 -2.47
N SER A 22 5.37 0.24 -3.70
CA SER A 22 6.65 0.02 -4.38
C SER A 22 7.12 1.24 -5.17
N CYS A 23 6.33 1.73 -6.13
CA CYS A 23 6.74 2.81 -7.04
C CYS A 23 6.32 4.21 -6.56
N ARG A 24 5.51 4.31 -5.50
CA ARG A 24 4.96 5.54 -4.92
C ARG A 24 4.10 6.36 -5.90
N GLN A 25 3.70 5.77 -7.02
CA GLN A 25 2.75 6.39 -7.95
C GLN A 25 1.32 6.11 -7.48
N PRO A 26 0.38 7.03 -7.75
CA PRO A 26 -1.04 6.77 -7.55
C PRO A 26 -1.48 5.56 -8.41
N ILE A 27 -2.38 4.77 -7.86
CA ILE A 27 -3.03 3.66 -8.55
C ILE A 27 -4.37 4.19 -9.05
N ALA A 28 -4.54 4.28 -10.36
CA ALA A 28 -5.80 4.75 -10.93
C ALA A 28 -6.90 3.70 -10.74
N ASN A 29 -8.17 4.14 -10.70
CA ASN A 29 -9.33 3.26 -10.43
C ASN A 29 -9.48 2.09 -11.40
N ASN A 30 -8.90 2.19 -12.60
CA ASN A 30 -9.00 1.16 -13.64
C ASN A 30 -7.73 0.31 -13.79
N GLU A 31 -6.71 0.53 -12.94
CA GLU A 31 -5.50 -0.27 -12.94
C GLU A 31 -5.67 -1.53 -12.07
N PRO A 32 -5.09 -2.67 -12.47
CA PRO A 32 -5.13 -3.87 -11.65
C PRO A 32 -4.30 -3.69 -10.37
N VAL A 33 -4.94 -3.93 -9.22
CA VAL A 33 -4.38 -3.71 -7.88
C VAL A 33 -4.24 -5.02 -7.13
N GLU A 34 -3.11 -5.21 -6.47
CA GLU A 34 -2.87 -6.30 -5.54
C GLU A 34 -2.69 -5.74 -4.14
N ASN A 35 -3.42 -6.30 -3.18
CA ASN A 35 -3.29 -5.95 -1.78
C ASN A 35 -2.51 -7.04 -1.04
N LEU A 36 -1.27 -6.72 -0.68
CA LEU A 36 -0.41 -7.63 0.06
C LEU A 36 -0.59 -7.42 1.57
N ARG A 37 -0.66 -8.54 2.30
CA ARG A 37 -0.74 -8.55 3.76
C ARG A 37 0.43 -9.36 4.33
N PHE A 38 1.19 -8.71 5.20
CA PHE A 38 2.34 -9.24 5.93
C PHE A 38 2.14 -9.11 7.46
N ASP A 39 0.89 -9.00 7.88
CA ASP A 39 0.42 -8.84 9.27
C ASP A 39 0.74 -10.03 10.19
N ASN A 40 0.95 -11.22 9.63
CA ASN A 40 1.25 -12.43 10.39
C ASN A 40 2.74 -12.62 10.72
N PHE A 41 3.60 -11.67 10.37
CA PHE A 41 5.04 -11.75 10.67
C PHE A 41 5.37 -10.86 11.86
N SER A 42 6.14 -11.38 12.82
CA SER A 42 6.57 -10.64 14.02
C SER A 42 7.52 -9.46 13.71
N ASP A 43 7.93 -9.31 12.46
CA ASP A 43 8.80 -8.23 12.00
C ASP A 43 7.96 -7.02 11.57
N HIS A 44 8.04 -5.94 12.35
CA HIS A 44 7.36 -4.68 12.07
C HIS A 44 7.70 -4.09 10.69
N LYS A 45 8.90 -4.35 10.15
CA LYS A 45 9.30 -3.87 8.83
C LYS A 45 8.55 -4.58 7.71
N LEU A 46 8.15 -5.84 7.92
CA LEU A 46 7.30 -6.57 6.97
C LEU A 46 5.87 -6.04 7.01
N ALA A 47 5.35 -5.70 8.19
CA ALA A 47 4.03 -5.09 8.32
C ALA A 47 3.93 -3.78 7.51
N GLU A 48 5.00 -2.97 7.48
CA GLU A 48 5.08 -1.74 6.66
C GLU A 48 4.98 -1.99 5.15
N LEU A 49 5.30 -3.20 4.68
CA LEU A 49 5.13 -3.59 3.27
C LEU A 49 3.70 -3.99 2.92
N SER A 50 2.81 -4.09 3.90
CA SER A 50 1.39 -4.34 3.66
C SER A 50 0.72 -3.12 3.01
N GLY A 51 -0.18 -3.37 2.06
CA GLY A 51 -0.93 -2.31 1.37
C GLY A 51 -1.14 -2.57 -0.11
N ALA A 52 -1.55 -1.51 -0.81
CA ALA A 52 -1.87 -1.55 -2.23
C ALA A 52 -0.61 -1.43 -3.11
N TYR A 53 -0.58 -2.26 -4.15
CA TYR A 53 0.45 -2.25 -5.19
C TYR A 53 -0.22 -2.36 -6.56
N HIS A 54 0.39 -1.78 -7.59
CA HIS A 54 0.08 -2.18 -8.96
C HIS A 54 0.36 -3.68 -9.12
N ALA A 55 -0.45 -4.40 -9.90
CA ALA A 55 -0.27 -5.84 -10.10
C ALA A 55 1.13 -6.21 -10.62
N ALA A 56 1.72 -5.37 -11.47
CA ALA A 56 3.10 -5.55 -11.93
C ALA A 56 4.12 -5.34 -10.79
N CYS A 57 3.94 -4.28 -9.98
CA CYS A 57 4.79 -3.97 -8.85
C CYS A 57 4.69 -5.01 -7.73
N ALA A 58 3.55 -5.69 -7.59
CA ALA A 58 3.32 -6.70 -6.57
C ALA A 58 4.05 -8.02 -6.82
N LYS A 59 4.39 -8.35 -8.08
CA LYS A 59 5.03 -9.63 -8.47
C LYS A 59 6.23 -10.05 -7.61
N PRO A 60 7.27 -9.22 -7.41
CA PRO A 60 8.41 -9.62 -6.58
C PRO A 60 8.01 -9.86 -5.11
N PHE A 61 7.09 -9.05 -4.59
CA PHE A 61 6.64 -9.14 -3.19
C PHE A 61 5.68 -10.32 -2.96
N MET A 62 4.92 -10.75 -3.97
CA MET A 62 4.09 -11.96 -3.89
C MET A 62 4.93 -13.23 -3.70
N SER A 63 6.04 -13.35 -4.43
CA SER A 63 6.97 -14.48 -4.23
C SER A 63 7.57 -14.46 -2.83
N LEU A 64 7.94 -13.28 -2.32
CA LEU A 64 8.43 -13.11 -0.94
C LEU A 64 7.37 -13.46 0.10
N ALA A 65 6.13 -12.98 -0.07
CA ALA A 65 5.02 -13.30 0.84
C ALA A 65 4.77 -14.81 0.92
N ARG A 66 4.84 -15.51 -0.22
CA ARG A 66 4.73 -16.98 -0.26
C ARG A 66 5.89 -17.66 0.47
N ALA A 67 7.13 -17.25 0.20
CA ALA A 67 8.30 -17.82 0.85
C ALA A 67 8.26 -17.62 2.38
N LEU A 68 7.96 -16.39 2.81
CA LEU A 68 7.82 -16.05 4.24
C LEU A 68 6.71 -16.87 4.90
N LYS A 69 5.56 -17.03 4.25
CA LYS A 69 4.45 -17.86 4.74
C LYS A 69 4.85 -19.33 4.92
N MET A 70 5.65 -19.88 4.02
CA MET A 70 6.18 -21.25 4.15
C MET A 70 7.17 -21.37 5.32
N MET A 71 8.00 -20.35 5.56
CA MET A 71 8.94 -20.33 6.68
C MET A 71 8.22 -20.19 8.03
N SER A 72 7.20 -19.34 8.12
CA SER A 72 6.44 -19.12 9.35
C SER A 72 5.55 -20.30 9.73
N SER A 73 5.20 -21.17 8.78
CA SER A 73 4.38 -22.36 9.02
C SER A 73 5.17 -23.58 9.52
N ARG A 74 6.47 -23.46 9.78
CA ARG A 74 7.29 -24.56 10.31
C ARG A 74 7.18 -24.56 11.85
N PRO A 75 6.45 -25.50 12.47
CA PRO A 75 6.63 -25.74 13.89
C PRO A 75 8.06 -26.29 14.09
N PHE A 76 8.78 -25.72 15.06
CA PHE A 76 9.96 -26.36 15.64
C PHE A 76 9.55 -27.62 16.41
#